data_AF-F0WYU5-F1
#
_entry.id   AF-F0WYU5-F1
#
_cell.length_a   1.000
_cell.length_b   1.000
_cell.length_c   1.000
_cell.angle_alpha   90.00
_cell.angle_beta   90.00
_cell.angle_gamma   90.00
#
_symmetry.space_group_name_H-M   'P 1'
#
loop_
_entity.id
_entity.type
_entity.pdbx_description
1 polymer ?
#
loop_
_entity_poly.entity_id
_entity_poly.type
_entity_poly.pdbx_seq_one_letter_code
_entity_poly.pdbx_strand_id
1 'polypeptide(L)'
;MDESISNVKLQMLAPNWTAFLQPQDVGIIILFKAQIAKIQHRHVVDRFDDLLGRLPAIPERYKENEIGSLFNLDVLSAMQWAESAWLSATRRTIAHCWRHTQILDDDMYELVKSIYKLQTSALTQISLGA
;
A
#
# COMPACT_ATOMS: atom_id res chain seq x y z
N MET A 1 32.02 3.29 14.10
CA MET A 1 30.70 2.94 14.64
C MET A 1 30.34 1.60 14.03
N ASP A 2 30.64 0.51 14.73
CA ASP A 2 30.33 -0.85 14.30
C ASP A 2 29.60 -1.52 15.47
N GLU A 3 28.33 -1.16 15.66
CA GLU A 3 27.44 -1.94 16.51
C GLU A 3 27.00 -3.15 15.70
N SER A 4 27.74 -4.24 15.81
CA SER A 4 27.36 -5.51 15.19
C SER A 4 26.04 -5.99 15.81
N ILE A 5 24.97 -6.04 15.01
CA ILE A 5 23.67 -6.54 15.44
C ILE A 5 23.76 -8.07 15.52
N SER A 6 24.03 -8.61 16.72
CA SER A 6 24.32 -10.04 16.94
C SER A 6 23.16 -10.99 16.60
N ASN A 7 21.93 -10.47 16.51
CA ASN A 7 20.72 -11.26 16.27
C ASN A 7 20.13 -11.07 14.85
N VAL A 8 20.83 -10.38 13.94
CA VAL A 8 20.39 -10.19 12.56
C VAL A 8 21.40 -10.83 11.61
N LYS A 9 20.96 -11.82 10.84
CA LYS A 9 21.76 -12.44 9.79
C LYS A 9 21.45 -11.79 8.45
N LEU A 10 22.44 -11.11 7.87
CA LEU A 10 22.33 -10.60 6.50
C LEU A 10 22.55 -11.75 5.50
N GLN A 11 21.68 -11.86 4.50
CA GLN A 11 21.85 -12.76 3.36
C GLN A 11 21.98 -11.94 2.07
N MET A 12 23.10 -12.13 1.36
CA MET A 12 23.34 -11.48 0.07
C MET A 12 22.71 -12.32 -1.03
N LEU A 13 21.85 -11.70 -1.83
CA LEU A 13 21.26 -12.33 -3.02
C LEU A 13 22.19 -12.18 -4.21
N ALA A 14 22.12 -13.14 -5.14
CA ALA A 14 22.77 -13.00 -6.43
C ALA A 14 22.15 -11.84 -7.24
N PRO A 15 22.91 -11.23 -8.18
CA PRO A 15 22.39 -10.17 -9.03
C PRO A 15 21.10 -10.58 -9.75
N ASN A 16 20.12 -9.67 -9.83
CA ASN A 16 18.81 -9.86 -10.48
C ASN A 16 17.83 -10.82 -9.78
N TRP A 17 18.13 -11.30 -8.57
CA TRP A 17 17.23 -12.20 -7.84
C TRP A 17 16.16 -11.47 -7.01
N THR A 18 16.28 -10.15 -6.87
CA THR A 18 15.36 -9.29 -6.13
C THR A 18 13.90 -9.53 -6.50
N ALA A 19 13.57 -9.48 -7.80
CA ALA A 19 12.20 -9.64 -8.26
C ALA A 19 11.60 -11.04 -8.01
N PHE A 20 12.45 -12.05 -7.77
CA PHE A 20 12.03 -13.43 -7.54
C PHE A 20 11.96 -13.79 -6.05
N LEU A 21 12.95 -13.36 -5.26
CA LEU A 21 13.08 -13.74 -3.85
C LEU A 21 12.62 -12.68 -2.87
N GLN A 22 12.60 -11.40 -3.22
CA GLN A 22 12.22 -10.36 -2.26
C GLN A 22 10.69 -10.21 -2.24
N PRO A 23 10.02 -10.51 -1.12
CA PRO A 23 8.55 -10.42 -1.02
C PRO A 23 8.01 -9.03 -1.34
N GLN A 24 8.86 -8.01 -1.10
CA GLN A 24 8.57 -6.63 -1.40
C GLN A 24 8.34 -6.41 -2.90
N ASP A 25 9.24 -6.90 -3.75
CA ASP A 25 9.19 -6.76 -5.21
C ASP A 25 8.20 -7.73 -5.86
N VAL A 26 8.00 -8.92 -5.28
CA VAL A 26 7.07 -9.94 -5.79
C VAL A 26 5.60 -9.49 -5.76
N GLY A 27 5.22 -8.59 -4.84
CA GLY A 27 3.82 -8.13 -4.83
C GLY A 27 3.45 -7.03 -3.85
N ILE A 28 4.21 -6.81 -2.77
CA ILE A 28 3.85 -5.76 -1.80
C ILE A 28 3.95 -4.37 -2.45
N ILE A 29 5.01 -4.08 -3.21
CA ILE A 29 5.16 -2.81 -3.95
C ILE A 29 4.04 -2.66 -4.99
N ILE A 30 3.71 -3.73 -5.71
CA ILE A 30 2.67 -3.71 -6.74
C ILE A 30 1.31 -3.37 -6.10
N LEU A 31 0.95 -4.06 -5.00
CA LEU A 31 -0.25 -3.78 -4.24
C LEU A 31 -0.28 -2.33 -3.77
N PHE A 32 0.81 -1.86 -3.15
CA PHE A 32 0.92 -0.51 -2.63
C PHE A 32 0.71 0.54 -3.73
N LYS A 33 1.40 0.39 -4.88
CA LYS A 33 1.25 1.27 -6.05
C LYS A 33 -0.18 1.25 -6.60
N ALA A 34 -0.84 0.10 -6.64
CA ALA A 34 -2.22 -0.01 -7.08
C ALA A 34 -3.19 0.76 -6.16
N GLN A 35 -2.95 0.74 -4.85
CA GLN A 35 -3.76 1.50 -3.89
C GLN A 35 -3.52 3.00 -4.00
N ILE A 36 -2.26 3.43 -4.17
CA ILE A 36 -1.94 4.83 -4.48
C ILE A 36 -2.65 5.29 -5.75
N ALA A 37 -2.60 4.51 -6.83
CA ALA A 37 -3.26 4.84 -8.09
C ALA A 37 -4.77 4.98 -7.92
N LYS A 38 -5.40 4.10 -7.12
CA LYS A 38 -6.83 4.18 -6.81
C LYS A 38 -7.18 5.48 -6.07
N ILE A 39 -6.38 5.89 -5.09
CA ILE A 39 -6.57 7.14 -4.35
C ILE A 39 -6.39 8.34 -5.30
N GLN A 40 -5.34 8.32 -6.12
CA GLN A 40 -5.04 9.36 -7.09
C GLN A 40 -6.17 9.55 -8.10
N HIS A 41 -6.69 8.47 -8.68
CA HIS A 41 -7.79 8.56 -9.65
C HIS A 41 -9.03 9.19 -9.02
N ARG A 42 -9.36 8.80 -7.79
CA ARG A 42 -10.50 9.41 -7.07
C ARG A 42 -10.26 10.90 -6.84
N HIS A 43 -9.09 11.29 -6.34
CA HIS A 43 -8.74 12.68 -6.12
C HIS A 43 -8.86 13.53 -7.40
N VAL A 44 -8.38 13.02 -8.53
CA VAL A 44 -8.44 13.73 -9.82
C VAL A 44 -9.87 13.88 -10.30
N VAL A 45 -10.70 12.84 -10.17
CA VAL A 45 -12.14 12.91 -10.50
C VAL A 45 -12.84 13.94 -9.63
N ASP A 46 -12.65 13.90 -8.31
CA ASP A 46 -13.27 14.85 -7.37
C ASP A 46 -12.88 16.30 -7.71
N ARG A 47 -11.58 16.54 -7.99
CA ARG A 47 -11.09 17.87 -8.39
C ARG A 47 -11.61 18.32 -9.74
N PHE A 48 -11.81 17.39 -10.66
CA PHE A 48 -12.38 17.67 -11.97
C PHE A 48 -13.85 18.06 -11.86
N ASP A 49 -14.64 17.35 -11.06
CA ASP A 49 -16.04 17.68 -10.80
C ASP A 49 -16.18 19.06 -10.15
N ASP A 50 -15.33 19.39 -9.18
CA ASP A 50 -15.30 20.72 -8.58
C ASP A 50 -14.90 21.82 -9.59
N LEU A 51 -13.95 21.52 -10.48
CA LEU A 51 -13.54 22.44 -11.55
C LEU A 51 -14.70 22.67 -12.52
N LEU A 52 -15.43 21.61 -12.92
CA LEU A 52 -16.62 21.74 -13.77
C LEU A 52 -17.67 22.68 -13.16
N GLY A 53 -17.89 22.60 -11.84
CA GLY A 53 -18.81 23.50 -11.14
C GLY A 53 -18.34 24.96 -11.14
N ARG A 54 -17.03 25.21 -11.14
CA ARG A 54 -16.43 26.56 -11.11
C ARG A 54 -16.12 27.13 -12.50
N LEU A 55 -16.06 26.30 -13.54
CA LEU A 55 -15.71 26.66 -14.91
C LEU A 55 -16.39 27.94 -15.44
N PRO A 56 -17.70 28.18 -15.21
CA PRO A 56 -18.37 29.38 -15.73
C PRO A 56 -17.81 30.69 -15.16
N ALA A 57 -17.23 30.66 -13.96
CA ALA A 57 -16.68 31.84 -13.29
C ALA A 57 -15.18 32.04 -13.57
N ILE A 58 -14.51 31.08 -14.22
CA ILE A 58 -13.06 31.12 -14.47
C ILE A 58 -12.80 31.84 -15.81
N PRO A 59 -12.01 32.93 -15.82
CA PRO A 59 -11.60 33.58 -17.06
C PRO A 59 -10.84 32.64 -17.98
N GLU A 60 -11.09 32.71 -19.29
CA GLU A 60 -10.53 31.80 -20.31
C GLU A 60 -9.02 31.59 -20.17
N ARG A 61 -8.28 32.68 -19.92
CA ARG A 61 -6.82 32.70 -19.75
C ARG A 61 -6.28 31.82 -18.61
N TYR A 62 -7.11 31.40 -17.67
CA TYR A 62 -6.71 30.55 -16.54
C TYR A 62 -7.20 29.11 -16.65
N LYS A 63 -8.11 28.79 -17.59
CA LYS A 63 -8.72 27.45 -17.67
C LYS A 63 -7.69 26.35 -17.92
N GLU A 64 -6.72 26.60 -18.80
CA GLU A 64 -5.66 25.63 -19.10
C GLU A 64 -4.76 25.35 -17.88
N ASN A 65 -4.43 26.39 -17.10
CA ASN A 65 -3.68 26.22 -15.85
C ASN A 65 -4.48 25.42 -14.81
N GLU A 66 -5.78 25.68 -14.68
CA GLU A 66 -6.65 24.94 -13.76
C GLU A 66 -6.72 23.45 -14.13
N ILE A 67 -6.90 23.14 -15.42
CA ILE A 67 -6.88 21.75 -15.93
C ILE A 67 -5.51 21.11 -15.69
N GLY A 68 -4.41 21.81 -15.98
CA GLY A 68 -3.06 21.33 -15.71
C GLY A 68 -2.78 21.06 -14.24
N SER A 69 -3.46 21.78 -13.34
CA SER A 69 -3.29 21.67 -11.89
C SER A 69 -4.04 20.52 -11.23
N LEU A 70 -4.87 19.77 -11.97
CA LEU A 70 -5.68 18.66 -11.43
C LEU A 70 -4.84 17.57 -10.75
N PHE A 71 -3.62 17.37 -11.24
CA PHE A 71 -2.67 16.38 -10.70
C PHE A 71 -1.73 16.95 -9.65
N ASN A 72 -1.81 18.25 -9.36
CA ASN A 72 -0.97 18.86 -8.33
C ASN A 72 -1.31 18.25 -6.98
N LEU A 73 -0.26 17.81 -6.28
CA LEU A 73 -0.33 17.18 -4.98
C LEU A 73 0.86 17.67 -4.16
N ASP A 74 0.60 18.15 -2.96
CA ASP A 74 1.66 18.50 -2.03
C ASP A 74 2.22 17.26 -1.32
N VAL A 75 3.40 17.40 -0.72
CA VAL A 75 4.11 16.28 -0.08
C VAL A 75 3.33 15.71 1.11
N LEU A 76 2.63 16.53 1.90
CA LEU A 76 1.85 16.06 3.03
C LEU A 76 0.69 15.17 2.56
N SER A 77 -0.06 15.60 1.54
CA SER A 77 -1.11 14.80 0.93
C SER A 77 -0.56 13.48 0.37
N ALA A 78 0.60 13.51 -0.31
CA ALA A 78 1.26 12.31 -0.80
C ALA A 78 1.64 11.33 0.34
N MET A 79 2.14 11.84 1.47
CA MET A 79 2.47 11.02 2.65
C MET A 79 1.21 10.40 3.27
N GLN A 80 0.10 11.14 3.34
CA GLN A 80 -1.18 10.62 3.82
C GLN A 80 -1.75 9.53 2.89
N TRP A 81 -1.56 9.68 1.58
CA TRP A 81 -1.93 8.65 0.61
C TRP A 81 -1.07 7.40 0.79
N ALA A 82 0.23 7.57 1.02
CA ALA A 82 1.14 6.47 1.35
C ALA A 82 0.72 5.71 2.62
N GLU A 83 0.41 6.44 3.69
CA GLU A 83 -0.11 5.83 4.92
C GLU A 83 -1.41 5.05 4.66
N SER A 84 -2.38 5.67 3.99
CA SER A 84 -3.67 5.05 3.67
C SER A 84 -3.51 3.80 2.79
N ALA A 85 -2.66 3.87 1.77
CA ALA A 85 -2.35 2.75 0.89
C ALA A 85 -1.68 1.60 1.66
N TRP A 86 -0.74 1.92 2.57
CA TRP A 86 -0.10 0.91 3.42
C TRP A 86 -1.10 0.24 4.37
N LEU A 87 -1.96 1.01 5.03
CA LEU A 87 -2.98 0.47 5.94
C LEU A 87 -4.01 -0.42 5.21
N SER A 88 -4.21 -0.22 3.91
CA SER A 88 -5.07 -1.08 3.09
C SER A 88 -4.42 -2.44 2.72
N ALA A 89 -3.09 -2.57 2.88
CA ALA A 89 -2.40 -3.82 2.63
C ALA A 89 -2.76 -4.86 3.70
N THR A 90 -3.45 -5.93 3.29
CA THR A 90 -3.86 -6.96 4.24
C THR A 90 -2.68 -7.83 4.66
N ARG A 91 -2.69 -8.29 5.92
CA ARG A 91 -1.72 -9.29 6.43
C ARG A 91 -1.70 -10.55 5.56
N ARG A 92 -2.85 -10.95 5.01
CA ARG A 92 -2.97 -12.08 4.09
C ARG A 92 -2.17 -11.85 2.79
N THR A 93 -2.26 -10.66 2.21
CA THR A 93 -1.50 -10.33 1.00
C THR A 93 0.00 -10.37 1.27
N ILE A 94 0.45 -9.80 2.39
CA ILE A 94 1.84 -9.84 2.81
C ILE A 94 2.30 -11.30 2.97
N ALA A 95 1.59 -12.11 3.77
CA ALA A 95 1.91 -13.52 3.97
C ALA A 95 1.94 -14.32 2.65
N HIS A 96 1.04 -14.02 1.71
CA HIS A 96 1.04 -14.65 0.39
C HIS A 96 2.30 -14.31 -0.42
N CYS A 97 2.77 -13.06 -0.39
CA CYS A 97 4.03 -12.67 -1.04
C CYS A 97 5.24 -13.42 -0.46
N TRP A 98 5.30 -13.58 0.86
CA TRP A 98 6.36 -14.35 1.52
C TRP A 98 6.31 -15.85 1.21
N ARG A 99 5.10 -16.42 1.09
CA ARG A 99 4.94 -17.81 0.65
C ARG A 99 5.37 -17.99 -0.81
N HIS A 100 5.04 -17.01 -1.66
CA HIS A 100 5.39 -17.07 -3.09
C HIS A 100 6.90 -17.08 -3.33
N THR A 101 7.67 -16.37 -2.50
CA THR A 101 9.14 -16.40 -2.56
C THR A 101 9.75 -17.68 -1.98
N GLN A 102 8.93 -18.55 -1.38
CA GLN A 102 9.35 -19.78 -0.70
C GLN A 102 10.33 -19.56 0.45
N ILE A 103 10.40 -18.33 0.98
CA ILE A 103 11.22 -18.01 2.16
C ILE A 103 10.54 -18.52 3.43
N LEU A 104 9.21 -18.43 3.49
CA LEU A 104 8.43 -19.09 4.54
C LEU A 104 8.07 -20.50 4.07
N ASP A 105 8.36 -21.48 4.92
CA ASP A 105 7.83 -22.84 4.75
C ASP A 105 6.30 -22.88 4.97
N ASP A 106 5.68 -23.98 4.52
CA ASP A 106 4.23 -24.15 4.60
C ASP A 106 3.73 -24.21 6.06
N ASP A 107 4.55 -24.69 7.00
CA ASP A 107 4.20 -24.80 8.42
C ASP A 107 4.07 -23.41 9.07
N MET A 108 5.04 -22.53 8.81
CA MET A 108 5.00 -21.12 9.23
C MET A 108 3.84 -20.37 8.59
N TYR A 109 3.53 -20.65 7.33
CA TYR A 109 2.36 -20.06 6.66
C TYR A 109 1.04 -20.49 7.32
N GLU A 110 0.86 -21.79 7.58
CA GLU A 110 -0.34 -22.30 8.25
C GLU A 110 -0.45 -21.83 9.71
N LEU A 111 0.68 -21.64 10.41
CA LEU A 111 0.70 -21.01 11.74
C LEU A 111 0.17 -19.57 11.69
N VAL A 112 0.71 -18.73 10.80
CA VAL A 112 0.28 -17.32 10.65
C VAL A 112 -1.20 -17.24 10.30
N LYS A 113 -1.66 -18.10 9.40
CA LYS A 113 -3.07 -18.20 9.00
C LYS A 113 -3.97 -18.64 10.16
N SER A 114 -3.50 -19.56 11.01
CA SER A 114 -4.23 -20.02 12.20
C SER A 114 -4.33 -18.91 13.26
N ILE A 115 -3.23 -18.20 13.53
CA ILE A 115 -3.23 -17.03 14.43
C ILE A 115 -4.23 -15.99 13.95
N TYR A 116 -4.25 -15.71 12.64
CA TYR A 116 -5.21 -14.77 12.06
C TYR A 116 -6.67 -15.21 12.25
N LYS A 117 -6.99 -16.49 12.01
CA LYS A 117 -8.33 -17.05 12.24
C LYS A 117 -8.76 -16.92 13.70
N LEU A 118 -7.85 -17.13 14.64
CA LEU A 118 -8.12 -16.98 16.07
C LEU A 118 -8.39 -15.51 16.44
N GLN A 119 -7.58 -14.58 15.94
CA GLN A 119 -7.77 -13.14 16.19
C GLN A 119 -9.10 -12.65 15.62
N THR A 120 -9.48 -13.07 14.42
CA THR A 120 -10.76 -12.69 13.82
C THR A 120 -11.93 -13.27 14.60
N SER A 121 -11.86 -14.55 14.99
CA SER A 121 -12.92 -15.21 15.78
C SER A 121 -13.12 -14.58 17.15
N ALA A 122 -12.03 -14.19 17.82
CA ALA A 122 -12.10 -13.49 19.10
C ALA A 122 -12.76 -12.10 18.97
N LEU A 123 -12.48 -11.37 17.89
CA LEU A 123 -13.10 -10.06 17.63
C LEU A 123 -14.60 -10.18 17.32
N THR A 124 -15.04 -11.22 16.59
CA THR A 124 -16.48 -11.45 16.34
C THR A 124 -17.22 -11.85 17.61
N GLN A 125 -16.62 -12.65 18.49
CA GLN A 125 -17.26 -13.03 19.77
C GLN A 125 -17.45 -11.83 20.69
N ILE A 126 -16.50 -10.88 20.71
CA ILE A 126 -16.62 -9.64 21.49
C ILE A 126 -17.72 -8.72 20.92
N SER A 127 -17.89 -8.68 19.59
CA SER A 127 -18.92 -7.83 18.94
C SER A 127 -20.35 -8.40 19.03
N LEU A 128 -20.52 -9.69 19.28
CA LEU A 128 -21.83 -10.36 19.42
C LEU A 128 -22.31 -10.44 20.87
N GLY A 129 -21.44 -10.11 21.84
CA GLY A 129 -21.73 -10.11 23.28
C GLY A 129 -21.98 -8.73 23.88
N ALA A 130 -22.11 -7.68 23.07
CA ALA A 130 -22.38 -6.30 23.47
C ALA A 130 -23.76 -5.83 22.96
#